data_AF-A0A0D0L2W2-F1
#
_entry.id   AF-A0A0D0L2W2-F1
#
_cell.length_a   1.000
_cell.length_b   1.000
_cell.length_c   1.000
_cell.angle_alpha   90.00
_cell.angle_beta   90.00
_cell.angle_gamma   90.00
#
_symmetry.space_group_name_H-M   'P 1'
#
loop_
_entity.id
_entity.type
_entity.pdbx_description
1 polymer ?
#
loop_
_entity_poly.entity_id
_entity_poly.type
_entity_poly.pdbx_seq_one_letter_code
_entity_poly.pdbx_strand_id
1 'polypeptide(L)' 'MRPQLEKPEADPVEHIIEWHDGNERNAIRTLLDDVQFLRGQLAMATLAMGKGYTRGWVPSEDRDAV' A
#
# COMPACT_ATOMS: atom_id res chain seq x y z
N MET A 1 6.55 -2.52 18.07
CA MET A 1 7.63 -2.29 17.09
C MET A 1 6.97 -1.71 15.85
N ARG A 2 7.09 -0.40 15.59
CA ARG A 2 6.57 0.22 14.37
C ARG A 2 7.63 -0.06 13.29
N PRO A 3 7.32 -0.75 12.18
CA PRO A 3 8.31 -0.94 11.12
C PRO A 3 8.78 0.44 10.68
N GLN A 4 10.07 0.70 10.87
CA GLN A 4 10.72 1.87 10.31
C GLN A 4 10.88 1.54 8.84
N LEU A 5 9.98 2.06 8.01
CA LEU A 5 10.18 2.06 6.57
C LEU A 5 11.43 2.91 6.36
N GLU A 6 12.59 2.26 6.16
CA GLU A 6 13.79 2.95 5.73
C GLU A 6 13.41 3.76 4.50
N LYS A 7 13.63 5.08 4.58
CA LYS A 7 13.49 5.91 3.39
C LYS A 7 14.56 5.40 2.42
N PRO A 8 14.21 4.91 1.23
CA PRO A 8 15.21 4.60 0.24
C PRO A 8 16.07 5.86 0.02
N GLU A 9 17.38 5.66 -0.07
CA GLU A 9 18.36 6.74 -0.27
C GLU A 9 18.14 7.43 -1.63
N ALA A 10 17.51 6.73 -2.57
CA ALA A 10 17.05 7.22 -3.87
C ALA A 10 15.59 7.68 -3.82
N ASP A 11 15.25 8.67 -4.65
CA ASP A 11 13.87 9.12 -4.85
C ASP A 11 13.00 7.93 -5.34
N PRO A 12 11.99 7.50 -4.57
CA PRO A 12 11.12 6.39 -4.96
C PRO A 12 10.42 6.60 -6.30
N VAL A 13 10.15 7.86 -6.68
CA VAL A 13 9.47 8.19 -7.94
C VAL A 13 10.41 7.97 -9.11
N GLU A 14 11.63 8.49 -9.04
CA GLU A 14 12.64 8.26 -10.07
C GLU A 14 12.95 6.77 -10.21
N HIS A 15 13.09 6.07 -9.07
CA HIS A 15 13.38 4.64 -9.08
C HIS A 15 12.30 3.81 -9.81
N ILE A 16 11.02 4.11 -9.59
CA ILE A 16 9.95 3.36 -10.26
C ILE A 16 9.83 3.72 -11.75
N ILE A 17 10.10 4.98 -12.11
CA ILE A 17 10.13 5.40 -13.52
C ILE A 17 11.29 4.71 -14.25
N GLU A 18 12.47 4.68 -13.65
CA GLU A 18 13.65 3.95 -14.18
C GLU A 18 13.38 2.46 -14.33
N TRP A 19 12.71 1.82 -13.36
CA TRP A 19 12.33 0.41 -13.45
C TRP A 19 11.42 0.10 -14.65
N HIS A 20 10.68 1.11 -15.13
CA HIS A 20 9.82 1.03 -16.31
C HIS A 20 10.45 1.66 -17.56
N ASP A 21 11.78 1.73 -17.65
CA ASP A 21 12.52 2.27 -18.80
C ASP A 21 12.12 3.72 -19.15
N GLY A 22 11.78 4.52 -18.14
CA GLY A 22 11.31 5.90 -18.32
C GLY A 22 9.84 6.00 -18.73
N ASN A 23 9.10 4.89 -18.83
CA ASN A 23 7.68 4.91 -19.21
C ASN A 23 6.80 5.21 -17.99
N GLU A 24 6.52 6.49 -17.74
CA GLU A 24 5.77 6.91 -16.54
C GLU A 24 4.34 6.35 -16.54
N ARG A 25 3.73 6.18 -17.72
CA ARG A 25 2.39 5.60 -17.82
C ARG A 25 2.36 4.13 -17.37
N ASN A 26 3.39 3.36 -17.71
CA ASN A 26 3.49 1.98 -17.28
C ASN A 26 3.75 1.89 -15.76
N ALA A 27 4.61 2.76 -15.23
CA ALA A 27 4.85 2.88 -13.79
C ALA A 27 3.58 3.20 -13.00
N ILE A 28 2.81 4.19 -13.46
CA ILE A 28 1.53 4.54 -12.83
C ILE A 28 0.55 3.38 -12.89
N ARG A 29 0.47 2.66 -14.02
CA ARG A 29 -0.41 1.51 -14.16
C ARG A 29 -0.06 0.40 -13.15
N THR A 30 1.23 0.07 -13.02
CA THR A 30 1.71 -0.91 -12.04
C THR A 30 1.36 -0.49 -10.62
N LEU A 31 1.58 0.78 -10.25
CA LEU A 31 1.20 1.29 -8.93
C LEU A 31 -0.31 1.21 -8.66
N LEU A 32 -1.15 1.47 -9.66
CA LEU A 32 -2.60 1.33 -9.53
C LEU A 32 -3.00 -0.14 -9.31
N ASP A 33 -2.38 -1.07 -10.03
CA ASP A 33 -2.61 -2.50 -9.86
C ASP A 33 -2.18 -2.99 -8.47
N ASP A 34 -1.02 -2.52 -7.99
CA ASP A 34 -0.50 -2.83 -6.64
C ASP A 34 -1.45 -2.30 -5.55
N VAL A 35 -1.96 -1.07 -5.69
CA VAL A 35 -2.93 -0.50 -4.74
C VAL A 35 -4.21 -1.33 -4.70
N GLN A 36 -4.73 -1.75 -5.87
CA GLN A 36 -5.91 -2.61 -5.91
C GLN A 36 -5.66 -3.96 -5.23
N PHE A 37 -4.51 -4.58 -5.51
CA PHE A 37 -4.12 -5.84 -4.89
C PHE A 37 -4.00 -5.73 -3.37
N LEU A 38 -3.32 -4.69 -2.86
CA LEU A 38 -3.12 -4.46 -1.43
C LEU A 38 -4.43 -4.17 -0.70
N ARG A 39 -5.35 -3.42 -1.32
CA ARG A 39 -6.71 -3.23 -0.78
C ARG A 39 -7.47 -4.55 -0.67
N GLY A 40 -7.35 -5.42 -1.67
CA GLY A 40 -7.91 -6.77 -1.63
C GLY A 40 -7.34 -7.60 -0.48
N GLN A 41 -6.01 -7.60 -0.31
CA GLN A 41 -5.38 -8.29 0.82
C GLN A 41 -5.83 -7.74 2.18
N LEU A 42 -5.95 -6.42 2.30
CA LEU A 42 -6.40 -5.77 3.53
C LEU A 42 -7.85 -6.13 3.87
N ALA A 43 -8.74 -6.16 2.87
CA ALA A 43 -10.12 -6.60 3.04
C ALA A 43 -10.17 -8.07 3.52
N MET A 44 -9.39 -8.95 2.88
CA MET A 44 -9.30 -10.36 3.28
C MET A 44 -8.76 -10.54 4.70
N ALA A 45 -7.70 -9.82 5.06
CA ALA A 45 -7.16 -9.83 6.40
C ALA A 45 -8.18 -9.32 7.43
N THR A 46 -8.93 -8.26 7.10
CA THR A 46 -9.97 -7.70 7.96
C THR A 46 -11.10 -8.70 8.21
N LEU A 47 -11.50 -9.46 7.18
CA LEU A 47 -12.50 -10.52 7.32
C LEU A 47 -12.00 -11.70 8.16
N ALA A 48 -10.72 -12.06 8.01
CA ALA A 48 -10.10 -13.15 8.76
C ALA A 48 -9.85 -12.78 10.24
N MET A 49 -9.49 -11.52 10.51
CA MET A 49 -9.33 -10.98 11.84
C MET A 49 -10.71 -10.68 12.45
N GLY A 50 -11.27 -11.63 13.19
CA GLY A 50 -12.55 -11.41 13.89
C GLY A 50 -12.51 -10.19 14.83
N LYS A 51 -13.68 -9.59 15.10
CA LYS A 51 -13.84 -8.31 15.85
C LYS A 51 -13.10 -8.25 17.20
N GLY A 52 -12.88 -9.39 17.85
CA GLY A 52 -12.16 -9.47 19.13
C GLY A 52 -10.66 -9.26 19.01
N TYR A 53 -10.04 -9.62 17.88
CA TYR A 53 -8.58 -9.55 17.69
C TYR A 53 -8.07 -8.11 17.63
N THR A 54 -8.82 -7.22 16.97
CA THR A 54 -8.48 -5.79 16.80
C THR A 54 -9.18 -4.89 17.82
N ARG A 55 -9.90 -5.47 18.81
CA ARG A 55 -10.78 -4.73 19.76
C ARG A 55 -11.77 -3.80 19.04
N GLY A 56 -12.30 -4.25 17.90
CA GLY A 56 -13.28 -3.51 17.11
C GLY A 56 -12.71 -2.45 16.17
N TRP A 57 -11.39 -2.24 16.14
CA TRP A 57 -10.77 -1.40 15.11
C TRP A 57 -10.85 -2.08 13.74
N VAL A 58 -11.14 -1.31 12.70
CA VAL A 58 -11.17 -1.75 11.30
C VAL A 58 -10.42 -0.74 10.44
N PRO A 59 -9.68 -1.18 9.41
CA PRO A 59 -9.01 -0.26 8.49
C PRO A 59 -10.03 0.60 7.74
N SER A 60 -9.70 1.87 7.55
CA SER A 60 -10.45 2.82 6.74
C SER A 60 -9.80 2.99 5.37
N GLU A 61 -10.62 3.18 4.34
CA GLU A 61 -10.13 3.59 3.01
C GLU A 61 -9.75 5.07 2.95
N ASP A 62 -10.26 5.87 3.88
CA ASP A 62 -9.94 7.28 4.00
C ASP A 62 -8.55 7.46 4.62
N ARG A 63 -7.70 8.22 3.91
CA ARG A 63 -6.32 8.50 4.30
C ARG A 63 -6.25 9.32 5.60
N ASP A 64 -7.28 10.13 5.87
CA ASP A 64 -7.31 11.05 7.01
C ASP A 64 -8.26 10.58 8.13
N ALA A 65 -8.79 9.35 8.04
CA ALA A 65 -9.60 8.77 9.10
C ALA A 65 -8.76 8.49 10.36
N VAL A 66 -9.30 8.91 11.51
CA VAL A 66 -8.66 8.84 12.84
C VAL A 66 -9.06 7.56 13.58
#